data_AF-A0A0C2CMK5-F1
#
_entry.id   AF-A0A0C2CMK5-F1
#
_cell.length_a   1.000
_cell.length_b   1.000
_cell.length_c   1.000
_cell.angle_alpha   90.00
_cell.angle_beta   90.00
_cell.angle_gamma   90.00
#
_symmetry.space_group_name_H-M   'P 1'
#
loop_
_entity.id
_entity.type
_entity.pdbx_description
1 polymer ?
#
loop_
_entity_poly.entity_id
_entity_poly.type
_entity_poly.pdbx_seq_one_letter_code
_entity_poly.pdbx_strand_id
1 'polypeptide(L)'
;LILTRDNLATQQLCVDCAHAILDAARCSIRINASEDIENGNLPSPITSSDDRPKKLYAGGEGDDGIAQGTTLTFAMMELCLCVMVRQMPQINSAQMKSKSLAPLHMRRFGRLPVESANLIRSGIQLLVNVPSLCSSNGRLIILPSILYLIIGFIRESARVDENSVVPDLPPGHLTTVATTALQALRNLASAPPTDATLSSWVTMMQSALYSILLLCDGEYRKDECVLMLSCVVLASVAPRQVVLGHRESFHRLVRLIRGQLNSEHSQIVSKTLQSLSSLFARRDINGPFISSLGRDVFNVVRPLVTGDDVLTKVK
;
A
#
# COMPACT_ATOMS: atom_id res chain seq x y z
N LEU A 1 -12.50 -18.79 -11.36
CA LEU A 1 -11.20 -18.64 -10.68
C LEU A 1 -10.98 -19.84 -9.76
N ILE A 2 -10.11 -20.77 -10.16
CA ILE A 2 -9.88 -22.05 -9.46
C ILE A 2 -9.22 -21.82 -8.09
N LEU A 3 -8.31 -20.85 -8.02
CA LEU A 3 -7.52 -20.52 -6.83
C LEU A 3 -8.36 -20.09 -5.60
N THR A 4 -9.57 -19.56 -5.80
CA THR A 4 -10.47 -19.21 -4.70
C THR A 4 -11.13 -20.44 -4.06
N ARG A 5 -10.98 -21.63 -4.65
CA ARG A 5 -11.49 -22.91 -4.14
C ARG A 5 -10.41 -23.79 -3.53
N ASP A 6 -9.14 -23.47 -3.79
CA ASP A 6 -8.00 -24.26 -3.32
C ASP A 6 -7.66 -24.00 -1.86
N ASN A 7 -6.91 -24.93 -1.26
CA ASN A 7 -6.44 -24.85 0.11
C ASN A 7 -5.30 -23.82 0.25
N LEU A 8 -4.95 -23.47 1.50
CA LEU A 8 -3.95 -22.45 1.79
C LEU A 8 -2.55 -22.79 1.24
N ALA A 9 -2.15 -24.06 1.29
CA ALA A 9 -0.84 -24.49 0.82
C ALA A 9 -0.71 -24.32 -0.70
N THR A 10 -1.74 -24.70 -1.47
CA THR A 10 -1.80 -24.47 -2.92
C THR A 10 -1.72 -22.98 -3.24
N GLN A 11 -2.45 -22.14 -2.50
CA GLN A 11 -2.40 -20.69 -2.71
C GLN A 11 -1.01 -20.12 -2.43
N GLN A 12 -0.34 -20.58 -1.37
CA GLN A 12 1.03 -20.17 -1.07
C GLN A 12 1.98 -20.55 -2.20
N LEU A 13 1.94 -21.80 -2.68
CA LEU A 13 2.75 -22.24 -3.81
C LEU A 13 2.50 -21.41 -5.07
N CYS A 14 1.24 -21.06 -5.36
CA CYS A 14 0.92 -20.20 -6.50
C CYS A 14 1.53 -18.80 -6.36
N VAL A 15 1.50 -18.21 -5.15
CA VAL A 15 2.13 -16.90 -4.90
C VAL A 15 3.64 -17.00 -5.00
N ASP A 16 4.26 -18.06 -4.50
CA ASP A 16 5.71 -18.27 -4.57
C ASP A 16 6.18 -18.44 -6.04
N CYS A 17 5.45 -19.24 -6.82
CA CYS A 17 5.67 -19.35 -8.27
C CYS A 17 5.53 -18.00 -8.97
N ALA A 18 4.54 -17.19 -8.58
CA ALA A 18 4.32 -15.88 -9.19
C ALA A 18 5.44 -14.88 -8.86
N HIS A 19 5.99 -14.91 -7.65
CA HIS A 19 7.21 -14.15 -7.31
C HIS A 19 8.38 -14.56 -8.19
N ALA A 20 8.62 -15.87 -8.34
CA ALA A 20 9.70 -16.37 -9.20
C ALA A 20 9.54 -15.93 -10.66
N ILE A 21 8.31 -15.98 -11.18
CA ILE A 21 8.00 -15.51 -12.55
C ILE A 21 8.23 -14.00 -12.66
N LEU A 22 7.81 -13.20 -11.68
CA LEU A 22 7.99 -11.75 -11.68
C LEU A 22 9.47 -11.37 -11.61
N ASP A 23 10.26 -12.06 -10.80
CA ASP A 23 11.71 -11.84 -10.71
C ASP A 23 12.43 -12.24 -12.01
N ALA A 24 12.03 -13.35 -12.63
CA ALA A 24 12.52 -13.74 -13.95
C ALA A 24 12.16 -12.71 -15.02
N ALA A 25 10.93 -12.19 -15.02
CA ALA A 25 10.49 -11.15 -15.94
C ALA A 25 11.28 -9.84 -15.75
N ARG A 26 11.55 -9.44 -14.51
CA ARG A 26 12.40 -8.28 -14.19
C ARG A 26 13.85 -8.47 -14.62
N CYS A 27 14.39 -9.67 -14.43
CA CYS A 27 15.72 -10.02 -14.94
C CYS A 27 15.75 -9.88 -16.47
N SER A 28 14.75 -10.42 -17.16
CA SER A 28 14.59 -10.33 -18.60
C SER A 28 14.49 -8.88 -19.10
N ILE A 29 13.70 -8.02 -18.44
CA ILE A 29 13.60 -6.59 -18.76
C ILE A 29 14.96 -5.91 -18.62
N ARG A 30 15.68 -6.17 -17.52
CA ARG A 30 17.01 -5.57 -17.28
C ARG A 30 18.04 -6.02 -18.30
N ILE A 31 18.02 -7.30 -18.71
CA ILE A 31 18.90 -7.81 -19.76
C ILE A 31 18.61 -7.08 -21.07
N ASN A 32 17.33 -6.94 -21.45
CA ASN A 32 16.94 -6.23 -22.67
C ASN A 32 17.30 -4.74 -22.66
N ALA A 33 17.35 -4.10 -21.48
CA ALA A 33 17.75 -2.71 -21.30
C ALA A 33 19.26 -2.52 -21.11
N SER A 34 20.07 -3.58 -21.19
CA SER A 34 21.51 -3.49 -20.99
C SER A 34 22.19 -2.80 -22.17
N GLU A 35 22.94 -1.75 -21.86
CA GLU A 35 23.81 -1.05 -22.83
C GLU A 35 24.80 -2.01 -23.50
N ASP A 36 25.16 -3.15 -22.89
CA ASP A 36 26.04 -4.13 -23.53
C ASP A 36 25.39 -4.84 -24.73
N ILE A 37 24.05 -4.92 -24.78
CA ILE A 37 23.33 -5.37 -25.98
C ILE A 37 23.29 -4.24 -27.01
N GLU A 38 23.05 -2.99 -26.59
CA GLU A 38 23.04 -1.81 -27.49
C GLU A 38 24.43 -1.52 -28.09
N ASN A 39 25.49 -1.74 -27.31
CA ASN A 39 26.90 -1.57 -27.68
C ASN A 39 27.47 -2.80 -28.41
N GLY A 40 26.70 -3.88 -28.55
CA GLY A 40 27.11 -5.11 -29.27
C GLY A 40 28.13 -5.99 -28.53
N ASN A 41 28.41 -5.73 -27.25
CA ASN A 41 29.28 -6.55 -26.39
C ASN A 41 28.63 -7.88 -26.01
N LEU A 42 27.29 -7.93 -26.02
CA LEU A 42 26.50 -9.14 -25.88
C LEU A 42 25.77 -9.45 -27.19
N PRO A 43 25.71 -10.73 -27.61
CA PRO A 43 24.94 -11.09 -28.78
C PRO A 43 23.47 -10.72 -28.59
N SER A 44 22.92 -9.96 -29.54
CA SER A 44 21.51 -9.58 -29.52
C SER A 44 20.62 -10.84 -29.58
N PRO A 45 19.53 -10.89 -28.80
CA PRO A 45 18.60 -12.03 -28.80
C PRO A 45 17.93 -12.26 -30.17
N ILE A 46 18.08 -11.32 -31.11
CA ILE A 46 17.49 -11.35 -32.45
C ILE A 46 18.48 -11.92 -33.50
N THR A 47 19.79 -11.91 -33.23
CA THR A 47 20.82 -12.16 -34.25
C THR A 47 21.79 -13.30 -33.93
N SER A 48 21.77 -13.87 -32.73
CA SER A 48 22.65 -14.98 -32.36
C SER A 48 21.96 -16.33 -32.48
N SER A 49 22.61 -17.26 -33.19
CA SER A 49 22.20 -18.66 -33.38
C SER A 49 22.49 -19.56 -32.17
N ASP A 50 22.63 -18.98 -30.98
CA ASP A 50 22.99 -19.67 -29.75
C ASP A 50 21.74 -20.01 -28.93
N ASP A 51 21.82 -21.03 -28.09
CA ASP A 51 20.73 -21.81 -27.44
C ASP A 51 19.86 -21.02 -26.42
N ARG A 52 19.71 -19.71 -26.59
CA ARG A 52 18.90 -18.80 -25.77
C ARG A 52 17.46 -18.71 -26.30
N PRO A 53 16.46 -18.51 -25.43
CA PRO A 53 15.07 -18.36 -25.88
C PRO A 53 14.96 -17.18 -26.86
N LYS A 54 14.45 -17.47 -28.08
CA LYS A 54 14.42 -16.58 -29.26
C LYS A 54 13.64 -15.26 -29.08
N LYS A 55 13.04 -15.02 -27.91
CA LYS A 55 12.53 -13.70 -27.50
C LYS A 55 12.36 -13.66 -25.98
N LEU A 56 13.22 -12.89 -25.32
CA LEU A 56 13.09 -12.59 -23.89
C LEU A 56 11.87 -11.69 -23.65
N TYR A 57 11.26 -11.78 -22.47
CA TYR A 57 10.17 -10.90 -22.06
C TYR A 57 10.66 -9.45 -21.95
N ALA A 58 10.01 -8.54 -22.68
CA ALA A 58 10.45 -7.15 -22.80
C ALA A 58 9.81 -6.19 -21.78
N GLY A 59 8.73 -6.58 -21.12
CA GLY A 59 7.93 -5.66 -20.30
C GLY A 59 7.24 -4.59 -21.14
N GLY A 60 6.93 -3.45 -20.52
CA GLY A 60 6.29 -2.32 -21.21
C GLY A 60 4.81 -2.54 -21.52
N GLU A 61 4.13 -3.43 -20.79
CA GLU A 61 2.72 -3.73 -21.05
C GLU A 61 1.82 -2.52 -20.71
N GLY A 62 0.80 -2.26 -21.54
CA GLY A 62 -0.28 -1.32 -21.22
C GLY A 62 -0.40 -0.06 -22.05
N ASP A 63 0.40 0.13 -23.10
CA ASP A 63 0.26 1.28 -24.01
C ASP A 63 -1.09 1.28 -24.75
N ASP A 64 -1.54 0.11 -25.22
CA ASP A 64 -2.87 -0.10 -25.81
C ASP A 64 -3.88 -0.70 -24.81
N GLY A 65 -3.60 -0.57 -23.52
CA GLY A 65 -4.35 -1.20 -22.45
C GLY A 65 -3.81 -2.55 -21.99
N ILE A 66 -4.35 -3.05 -20.88
CA ILE A 66 -3.96 -4.33 -20.28
C ILE A 66 -4.95 -5.40 -20.75
N ALA A 67 -4.57 -6.13 -21.79
CA ALA A 67 -5.41 -7.16 -22.39
C ALA A 67 -5.55 -8.39 -21.48
N GLN A 68 -6.80 -8.85 -21.34
CA GLN A 68 -7.14 -10.00 -20.50
C GLN A 68 -6.55 -11.29 -21.05
N GLY A 69 -6.02 -12.15 -20.18
CA GLY A 69 -5.51 -13.48 -20.52
C GLY A 69 -4.27 -13.52 -21.43
N THR A 70 -3.72 -12.37 -21.83
CA THR A 70 -2.61 -12.27 -22.79
C THR A 70 -1.38 -11.59 -22.20
N THR A 71 -1.57 -10.76 -21.19
CA THR A 71 -0.49 -9.99 -20.55
C THR A 71 -0.08 -10.60 -19.22
N LEU A 72 1.22 -10.55 -18.90
CA LEU A 72 1.71 -11.03 -17.62
C LEU A 72 1.19 -10.15 -16.47
N THR A 73 1.05 -8.85 -16.71
CA THR A 73 0.43 -7.89 -15.78
C THR A 73 -0.99 -8.34 -15.41
N PHE A 74 -1.82 -8.70 -16.39
CA PHE A 74 -3.19 -9.17 -16.11
C PHE A 74 -3.17 -10.44 -15.26
N ALA A 75 -2.36 -11.44 -15.63
CA ALA A 75 -2.27 -12.69 -14.89
C ALA A 75 -1.82 -12.47 -13.43
N MET A 76 -0.84 -11.60 -13.20
CA MET A 76 -0.36 -11.26 -11.87
C MET A 76 -1.40 -10.51 -11.03
N MET A 77 -2.09 -9.53 -11.64
CA MET A 77 -3.18 -8.79 -11.00
C MET A 77 -4.35 -9.71 -10.63
N GLU A 78 -4.74 -10.61 -11.55
CA GLU A 78 -5.80 -11.59 -11.33
C GLU A 78 -5.44 -12.54 -10.19
N LEU A 79 -4.21 -13.08 -10.18
CA LEU A 79 -3.72 -13.93 -9.09
C LEU A 79 -3.78 -13.21 -7.75
N CYS A 80 -3.24 -11.98 -7.67
CA CYS A 80 -3.27 -11.17 -6.45
C CYS A 80 -4.71 -10.98 -5.98
N LEU A 81 -5.61 -10.56 -6.87
CA LEU A 81 -7.02 -10.36 -6.54
C LEU A 81 -7.67 -11.64 -6.01
N CYS A 82 -7.39 -12.79 -6.64
CA CYS A 82 -7.92 -14.09 -6.21
C CYS A 82 -7.49 -14.44 -4.79
N VAL A 83 -6.20 -14.36 -4.50
CA VAL A 83 -5.64 -14.68 -3.18
C VAL A 83 -6.20 -13.73 -2.13
N MET A 84 -6.21 -12.43 -2.41
CA MET A 84 -6.64 -11.40 -1.48
C MET A 84 -8.13 -11.51 -1.15
N VAL A 85 -8.99 -11.64 -2.16
CA VAL A 85 -10.43 -11.76 -1.96
C VAL A 85 -10.79 -13.11 -1.34
N ARG A 86 -9.98 -14.15 -1.54
CA ARG A 86 -10.17 -15.43 -0.87
C ARG A 86 -9.83 -15.38 0.63
N GLN A 87 -8.73 -14.72 1.00
CA GLN A 87 -8.29 -14.64 2.39
C GLN A 87 -9.03 -13.55 3.17
N MET A 88 -9.47 -12.48 2.50
CA MET A 88 -10.20 -11.38 3.12
C MET A 88 -11.25 -10.79 2.15
N PRO A 89 -12.40 -11.49 1.96
CA PRO A 89 -13.46 -11.11 1.02
C PRO A 89 -14.00 -9.70 1.25
N GLN A 90 -14.00 -9.24 2.52
CA GLN A 90 -14.47 -7.91 2.93
C GLN A 90 -13.68 -6.72 2.36
N ILE A 91 -12.51 -6.94 1.74
CA ILE A 91 -11.76 -5.89 1.03
C ILE A 91 -12.56 -5.41 -0.19
N ASN A 92 -13.26 -6.32 -0.87
CA ASN A 92 -14.13 -5.95 -1.98
C ASN A 92 -15.50 -5.49 -1.47
N SER A 93 -15.58 -4.22 -1.10
CA SER A 93 -16.80 -3.61 -0.55
C SER A 93 -17.97 -3.63 -1.54
N ALA A 94 -17.69 -3.61 -2.85
CA ALA A 94 -18.73 -3.70 -3.88
C ALA A 94 -19.39 -5.09 -3.89
N GLN A 95 -18.59 -6.15 -3.75
CA GLN A 95 -19.10 -7.52 -3.63
C GLN A 95 -19.85 -7.76 -2.32
N MET A 96 -19.44 -7.12 -1.21
CA MET A 96 -20.14 -7.24 0.08
C MET A 96 -21.48 -6.48 0.15
N LYS A 97 -21.66 -5.43 -0.66
CA LYS A 97 -22.93 -4.70 -0.76
C LYS A 97 -23.95 -5.37 -1.69
N SER A 98 -23.49 -6.27 -2.56
CA SER A 98 -24.36 -7.07 -3.41
C SER A 98 -25.11 -8.09 -2.55
N LYS A 99 -26.44 -8.03 -2.51
CA LYS A 99 -27.32 -9.01 -1.82
C LYS A 99 -27.30 -10.41 -2.50
N SER A 100 -26.23 -10.72 -3.24
CA SER A 100 -26.07 -11.97 -3.95
C SER A 100 -25.69 -13.09 -2.98
N LEU A 101 -26.13 -14.30 -3.30
CA LEU A 101 -25.75 -15.58 -2.69
C LEU A 101 -24.23 -15.80 -2.83
N ALA A 102 -23.43 -15.02 -2.12
CA ALA A 102 -21.99 -15.19 -2.09
C ALA A 102 -21.71 -16.60 -1.57
N PRO A 103 -21.00 -17.45 -2.34
CA PRO A 103 -20.74 -18.83 -1.93
C PRO A 103 -20.06 -18.86 -0.55
N LEU A 104 -20.31 -19.90 0.26
CA LEU A 104 -19.92 -19.96 1.69
C LEU A 104 -18.45 -19.59 1.97
N HIS A 105 -17.54 -19.92 1.05
CA HIS A 105 -16.11 -19.60 1.12
C HIS A 105 -15.74 -18.11 0.93
N MET A 106 -16.71 -17.26 0.57
CA MET A 106 -16.60 -15.82 0.38
C MET A 106 -17.34 -15.04 1.46
N ARG A 107 -17.85 -15.73 2.49
CA ARG A 107 -18.45 -15.11 3.66
C ARG A 107 -17.35 -14.39 4.44
N ARG A 108 -17.72 -13.25 5.03
CA ARG A 108 -16.83 -12.43 5.85
C ARG A 108 -16.05 -13.30 6.84
N PHE A 109 -14.73 -13.19 6.82
CA PHE A 109 -13.89 -13.85 7.83
C PHE A 109 -13.92 -13.03 9.12
N GLY A 110 -14.28 -13.71 10.23
CA GLY A 110 -14.26 -13.12 11.56
C GLY A 110 -12.83 -12.92 12.05
N ARG A 111 -12.09 -14.00 12.33
CA ARG A 111 -10.68 -13.94 12.75
C ARG A 111 -9.77 -14.43 11.63
N LEU A 112 -8.74 -13.65 11.31
CA LEU A 112 -7.72 -13.97 10.31
C LEU A 112 -6.61 -14.83 10.94
N PRO A 113 -6.40 -16.07 10.48
CA PRO A 113 -5.27 -16.89 10.92
C PRO A 113 -3.91 -16.28 10.57
N VAL A 114 -2.86 -16.65 11.31
CA VAL A 114 -1.49 -16.12 11.09
C VAL A 114 -0.98 -16.51 9.72
N GLU A 115 -1.25 -17.74 9.28
CA GLU A 115 -0.83 -18.26 7.98
C GLU A 115 -1.55 -17.52 6.84
N SER A 116 -2.83 -17.19 7.01
CA SER A 116 -3.59 -16.34 6.08
C SER A 116 -3.04 -14.91 6.03
N ALA A 117 -2.65 -14.34 7.18
CA ALA A 117 -2.00 -13.04 7.23
C ALA A 117 -0.63 -13.05 6.52
N ASN A 118 0.12 -14.16 6.63
CA ASN A 118 1.38 -14.35 5.93
C ASN A 118 1.20 -14.44 4.41
N LEU A 119 0.19 -15.18 3.96
CA LEU A 119 -0.15 -15.28 2.54
C LEU A 119 -0.58 -13.92 1.98
N ILE A 120 -1.41 -13.17 2.71
CA ILE A 120 -1.80 -11.80 2.35
C ILE A 120 -0.57 -10.90 2.25
N ARG A 121 0.36 -10.98 3.21
CA ARG A 121 1.62 -10.23 3.15
C ARG A 121 2.36 -10.49 1.83
N SER A 122 2.56 -11.77 1.49
CA SER A 122 3.26 -12.16 0.27
C SER A 122 2.51 -11.68 -0.99
N GLY A 123 1.18 -11.79 -1.00
CA GLY A 123 0.33 -11.28 -2.09
C GLY A 123 0.40 -9.76 -2.25
N ILE A 124 0.42 -8.99 -1.16
CA ILE A 124 0.59 -7.52 -1.20
C ILE A 124 1.97 -7.16 -1.76
N GLN A 125 3.02 -7.87 -1.34
CA GLN A 125 4.38 -7.67 -1.86
C GLN A 125 4.44 -7.95 -3.36
N LEU A 126 3.78 -9.01 -3.84
CA LEU A 126 3.67 -9.29 -5.27
C LEU A 126 2.94 -8.15 -6.01
N LEU A 127 1.76 -7.75 -5.51
CA LEU A 127 0.90 -6.73 -6.11
C LEU A 127 1.63 -5.39 -6.35
N VAL A 128 2.40 -4.91 -5.36
CA VAL A 128 3.14 -3.63 -5.45
C VAL A 128 4.26 -3.69 -6.47
N ASN A 129 4.73 -4.89 -6.79
CA ASN A 129 5.81 -5.12 -7.75
C ASN A 129 5.31 -5.30 -9.18
N VAL A 130 4.03 -5.62 -9.40
CA VAL A 130 3.43 -5.77 -10.74
C VAL A 130 3.64 -4.55 -11.67
N PRO A 131 3.52 -3.28 -11.22
CA PRO A 131 3.77 -2.11 -12.07
C PRO A 131 5.12 -2.07 -12.78
N SER A 132 6.11 -2.82 -12.30
CA SER A 132 7.42 -2.93 -12.98
C SER A 132 7.37 -3.65 -14.33
N LEU A 133 6.31 -4.41 -14.62
CA LEU A 133 6.07 -5.07 -15.91
C LEU A 133 5.49 -4.11 -16.96
N CYS A 134 4.94 -2.98 -16.52
CA CYS A 134 4.13 -2.10 -17.34
C CYS A 134 4.93 -0.93 -17.93
N SER A 135 4.43 -0.39 -19.05
CA SER A 135 4.81 0.95 -19.52
C SER A 135 4.29 2.02 -18.54
N SER A 136 4.71 3.27 -18.70
CA SER A 136 4.21 4.38 -17.87
C SER A 136 2.67 4.51 -17.94
N ASN A 137 2.08 4.31 -19.12
CA ASN A 137 0.63 4.28 -19.29
C ASN A 137 0.01 3.05 -18.61
N GLY A 138 0.60 1.87 -18.79
CA GLY A 138 0.12 0.65 -18.13
C GLY A 138 0.12 0.75 -16.61
N ARG A 139 1.12 1.41 -16.01
CA ARG A 139 1.16 1.70 -14.57
C ARG A 139 -0.04 2.53 -14.14
N LEU A 140 -0.40 3.57 -14.89
CA LEU A 140 -1.59 4.38 -14.59
C LEU A 140 -2.89 3.58 -14.68
N ILE A 141 -2.98 2.63 -15.61
CA ILE A 141 -4.19 1.81 -15.79
C ILE A 141 -4.45 0.92 -14.57
N ILE A 142 -3.41 0.29 -14.02
CA ILE A 142 -3.57 -0.66 -12.90
C ILE A 142 -3.50 0.00 -11.52
N LEU A 143 -2.91 1.20 -11.41
CA LEU A 143 -2.68 1.88 -10.14
C LEU A 143 -3.97 2.09 -9.33
N PRO A 144 -5.12 2.51 -9.89
CA PRO A 144 -6.37 2.62 -9.15
C PRO A 144 -6.82 1.30 -8.51
N SER A 145 -6.67 0.17 -9.22
CA SER A 145 -7.01 -1.15 -8.71
C SER A 145 -6.08 -1.57 -7.56
N ILE A 146 -4.78 -1.32 -7.70
CA ILE A 146 -3.81 -1.58 -6.63
C ILE A 146 -4.14 -0.75 -5.39
N LEU A 147 -4.32 0.57 -5.55
CA LEU A 147 -4.64 1.49 -4.46
C LEU A 147 -5.95 1.08 -3.78
N TYR A 148 -6.98 0.69 -4.54
CA TYR A 148 -8.24 0.22 -3.98
C TYR A 148 -8.04 -1.00 -3.07
N LEU A 149 -7.23 -1.98 -3.48
CA LEU A 149 -6.93 -3.17 -2.66
C LEU A 149 -6.13 -2.79 -1.40
N ILE A 150 -5.08 -1.99 -1.53
CA ILE A 150 -4.27 -1.53 -0.39
C ILE A 150 -5.10 -0.74 0.62
N ILE A 151 -5.93 0.19 0.15
CA ILE A 151 -6.86 0.95 1.01
C ILE A 151 -7.90 0.02 1.64
N GLY A 152 -8.36 -1.01 0.93
CA GLY A 152 -9.22 -2.04 1.49
C GLY A 152 -8.55 -2.80 2.64
N PHE A 153 -7.28 -3.18 2.51
CA PHE A 153 -6.52 -3.79 3.62
C PHE A 153 -6.36 -2.84 4.81
N ILE A 154 -6.06 -1.57 4.56
CA ILE A 154 -5.97 -0.53 5.62
C ILE A 154 -7.32 -0.42 6.34
N ARG A 155 -8.41 -0.34 5.58
CA ARG A 155 -9.78 -0.23 6.11
C ARG A 155 -10.14 -1.40 7.01
N GLU A 156 -9.93 -2.65 6.55
CA GLU A 156 -10.28 -3.82 7.35
C GLU A 156 -9.31 -4.01 8.52
N SER A 157 -8.04 -3.62 8.39
CA SER A 157 -7.07 -3.67 9.49
C SER A 157 -7.33 -2.62 10.57
N ALA A 158 -7.91 -1.47 10.21
CA ALA A 158 -8.27 -0.42 11.16
C ALA A 158 -9.61 -0.69 11.87
N ARG A 159 -10.27 -1.82 11.62
CA ARG A 159 -11.61 -2.10 12.16
C ARG A 159 -11.55 -2.63 13.59
N VAL A 160 -12.31 -2.02 14.50
CA VAL A 160 -12.34 -2.34 15.95
C VAL A 160 -13.71 -2.82 16.42
N ASP A 161 -14.66 -3.05 15.50
CA ASP A 161 -15.98 -3.59 15.84
C ASP A 161 -15.99 -5.12 15.89
N GLU A 162 -17.17 -5.72 16.11
CA GLU A 162 -17.38 -7.18 16.14
C GLU A 162 -16.92 -7.92 14.86
N ASN A 163 -16.68 -7.18 13.78
CA ASN A 163 -16.18 -7.72 12.53
C ASN A 163 -14.67 -7.50 12.33
N SER A 164 -13.94 -7.16 13.39
CA SER A 164 -12.49 -7.01 13.34
C SER A 164 -11.82 -8.32 12.95
N VAL A 165 -10.90 -8.25 11.98
CA VAL A 165 -10.12 -9.40 11.50
C VAL A 165 -9.14 -9.95 12.54
N VAL A 166 -8.78 -9.13 13.54
CA VAL A 166 -7.92 -9.53 14.64
C VAL A 166 -8.49 -8.92 15.92
N PRO A 167 -9.43 -9.61 16.58
CA PRO A 167 -10.04 -9.10 17.81
C PRO A 167 -8.99 -8.97 18.93
N ASP A 168 -9.28 -8.09 19.90
CA ASP A 168 -8.51 -7.88 21.13
C ASP A 168 -7.11 -7.25 20.96
N LEU A 169 -6.90 -6.53 19.84
CA LEU A 169 -5.68 -5.75 19.66
C LEU A 169 -5.66 -4.48 20.51
N PRO A 170 -4.52 -4.16 21.15
CA PRO A 170 -4.33 -2.87 21.78
C PRO A 170 -4.46 -1.72 20.75
N PRO A 171 -5.03 -0.57 21.12
CA PRO A 171 -5.13 0.60 20.24
C PRO A 171 -3.78 1.01 19.64
N GLY A 172 -3.77 1.24 18.33
CA GLY A 172 -2.61 1.61 17.54
C GLY A 172 -1.64 0.47 17.23
N HIS A 173 -1.96 -0.79 17.57
CA HIS A 173 -1.13 -1.92 17.19
C HIS A 173 -1.25 -2.22 15.69
N LEU A 174 -0.11 -2.24 14.98
CA LEU A 174 -0.10 -2.60 13.57
C LEU A 174 0.01 -4.11 13.41
N THR A 175 -1.02 -4.73 12.83
CA THR A 175 -0.94 -6.12 12.41
C THR A 175 0.08 -6.31 11.28
N THR A 176 0.41 -7.57 10.99
CA THR A 176 1.17 -7.94 9.79
C THR A 176 0.54 -7.32 8.53
N VAL A 177 -0.78 -7.43 8.38
CA VAL A 177 -1.48 -6.99 7.17
C VAL A 177 -1.47 -5.46 7.09
N ALA A 178 -1.76 -4.77 8.21
CA ALA A 178 -1.66 -3.32 8.29
C ALA A 178 -0.26 -2.85 7.90
N THR A 179 0.77 -3.36 8.58
CA THR A 179 2.16 -2.99 8.33
C THR A 179 2.55 -3.17 6.87
N THR A 180 2.15 -4.29 6.27
CA THR A 180 2.46 -4.58 4.86
C THR A 180 1.72 -3.64 3.91
N ALA A 181 0.45 -3.32 4.18
CA ALA A 181 -0.33 -2.36 3.40
C ALA A 181 0.24 -0.93 3.50
N LEU A 182 0.72 -0.51 4.68
CA LEU A 182 1.40 0.77 4.87
C LEU A 182 2.72 0.82 4.05
N GLN A 183 3.52 -0.23 4.08
CA GLN A 183 4.74 -0.30 3.27
C GLN A 183 4.45 -0.34 1.76
N ALA A 184 3.39 -1.04 1.35
CA ALA A 184 2.90 -1.02 -0.02
C ALA A 184 2.55 0.39 -0.49
N LEU A 185 1.81 1.13 0.35
CA LEU A 185 1.44 2.52 0.08
C LEU A 185 2.68 3.42 -0.03
N ARG A 186 3.66 3.23 0.86
CA ARG A 186 4.96 3.93 0.81
C ARG A 186 5.68 3.67 -0.50
N ASN A 187 5.81 2.40 -0.89
CA ASN A 187 6.53 1.99 -2.09
C ASN A 187 5.91 2.61 -3.33
N LEU A 188 4.58 2.53 -3.47
CA LEU A 188 3.85 3.13 -4.58
C LEU A 188 4.05 4.65 -4.64
N ALA A 189 4.10 5.32 -3.48
CA ALA A 189 4.27 6.77 -3.38
C ALA A 189 5.72 7.25 -3.58
N SER A 190 6.71 6.38 -3.36
CA SER A 190 8.13 6.74 -3.33
C SER A 190 8.79 6.92 -4.69
N ALA A 191 8.17 6.40 -5.76
CA ALA A 191 8.69 6.43 -7.13
C ALA A 191 7.67 7.09 -8.09
N PRO A 192 7.47 8.42 -8.01
CA PRO A 192 6.60 9.12 -8.94
C PRO A 192 7.13 9.02 -10.38
N PRO A 193 6.26 8.99 -11.40
CA PRO A 193 6.69 9.07 -12.79
C PRO A 193 7.43 10.38 -13.08
N THR A 194 8.39 10.33 -13.99
CA THR A 194 9.17 11.50 -14.45
C THR A 194 8.75 12.00 -15.83
N ASP A 195 7.73 11.39 -16.41
CA ASP A 195 7.22 11.67 -17.75
C ASP A 195 5.84 12.36 -17.69
N ALA A 196 5.16 12.44 -18.85
CA ALA A 196 3.86 13.08 -18.99
C ALA A 196 2.75 12.45 -18.11
N THR A 197 2.94 11.25 -17.56
CA THR A 197 1.97 10.56 -16.70
C THR A 197 1.94 11.10 -15.26
N LEU A 198 2.91 11.94 -14.88
CA LEU A 198 3.03 12.46 -13.51
C LEU A 198 1.76 13.16 -13.00
N SER A 199 1.09 13.98 -13.80
CA SER A 199 -0.11 14.73 -13.39
C SER A 199 -1.28 13.81 -13.05
N SER A 200 -1.53 12.80 -13.90
CA SER A 200 -2.53 11.77 -13.66
C SER A 200 -2.19 10.92 -12.44
N TRP A 201 -0.92 10.53 -12.30
CA TRP A 201 -0.45 9.80 -11.12
C TRP A 201 -0.65 10.61 -9.82
N VAL A 202 -0.31 11.91 -9.81
CA VAL A 202 -0.54 12.79 -8.66
C VAL A 202 -2.02 12.84 -8.29
N THR A 203 -2.91 12.96 -9.28
CA THR A 203 -4.36 12.96 -9.05
C THR A 203 -4.85 11.66 -8.40
N MET A 204 -4.36 10.51 -8.86
CA MET A 204 -4.69 9.22 -8.27
C MET A 204 -4.18 9.10 -6.82
N MET A 205 -2.96 9.55 -6.56
CA MET A 205 -2.37 9.52 -5.22
C MET A 205 -3.06 10.50 -4.25
N GLN A 206 -3.48 11.67 -4.71
CA GLN A 206 -4.32 12.60 -3.94
C GLN A 206 -5.67 11.97 -3.60
N SER A 207 -6.27 11.27 -4.57
CA SER A 207 -7.53 10.55 -4.37
C SER A 207 -7.38 9.39 -3.38
N ALA A 208 -6.25 8.68 -3.39
CA ALA A 208 -5.92 7.65 -2.42
C ALA A 208 -5.77 8.21 -1.00
N LEU A 209 -4.99 9.29 -0.83
CA LEU A 209 -4.84 9.97 0.46
C LEU A 209 -6.20 10.43 0.99
N TYR A 210 -7.01 11.08 0.13
CA TYR A 210 -8.35 11.52 0.51
C TYR A 210 -9.26 10.35 0.87
N SER A 211 -9.20 9.24 0.13
CA SER A 211 -9.97 8.03 0.41
C SER A 211 -9.64 7.42 1.77
N ILE A 212 -8.36 7.40 2.17
CA ILE A 212 -7.96 6.94 3.52
C ILE A 212 -8.50 7.89 4.59
N LEU A 213 -8.42 9.20 4.37
CA LEU A 213 -8.96 10.20 5.30
C LEU A 213 -10.48 10.07 5.47
N LEU A 214 -11.22 9.77 4.40
CA LEU A 214 -12.65 9.50 4.44
C LEU A 214 -13.02 8.25 5.25
N LEU A 215 -12.08 7.30 5.43
CA LEU A 215 -12.34 6.15 6.30
C LEU A 215 -12.61 6.59 7.74
N CYS A 216 -12.05 7.72 8.20
CA CYS A 216 -12.31 8.23 9.55
C CYS A 216 -13.80 8.50 9.78
N ASP A 217 -14.51 8.99 8.76
CA ASP A 217 -15.92 9.38 8.85
C ASP A 217 -16.91 8.19 8.74
N GLY A 218 -16.42 6.95 8.58
CA GLY A 218 -17.30 5.79 8.39
C GLY A 218 -18.11 5.42 9.66
N GLU A 219 -19.24 4.75 9.47
CA GLU A 219 -20.25 4.47 10.51
C GLU A 219 -19.82 3.54 11.65
N TYR A 220 -18.73 2.78 11.49
CA TYR A 220 -18.23 1.84 12.50
C TYR A 220 -16.95 2.35 13.19
N ARG A 221 -16.68 1.82 14.39
CA ARG A 221 -15.49 2.15 15.18
C ARG A 221 -14.21 1.72 14.47
N LYS A 222 -13.23 2.62 14.44
CA LYS A 222 -11.95 2.42 13.76
C LYS A 222 -10.79 2.84 14.65
N ASP A 223 -9.66 2.17 14.44
CA ASP A 223 -8.37 2.57 14.98
C ASP A 223 -7.82 3.72 14.15
N GLU A 224 -8.09 4.94 14.61
CA GLU A 224 -7.62 6.16 13.96
C GLU A 224 -6.09 6.27 13.93
N CYS A 225 -5.36 5.58 14.81
CA CYS A 225 -3.90 5.55 14.78
C CYS A 225 -3.41 4.81 13.53
N VAL A 226 -4.03 3.69 13.16
CA VAL A 226 -3.70 2.95 11.91
C VAL A 226 -3.97 3.82 10.67
N LEU A 227 -5.10 4.55 10.66
CA LEU A 227 -5.44 5.47 9.56
C LEU A 227 -4.45 6.64 9.49
N MET A 228 -4.11 7.23 10.64
CA MET A 228 -3.13 8.31 10.75
C MET A 228 -1.76 7.86 10.23
N LEU A 229 -1.27 6.71 10.69
CA LEU A 229 0.00 6.14 10.23
C LEU A 229 -0.01 5.88 8.72
N SER A 230 -1.13 5.42 8.16
CA SER A 230 -1.28 5.23 6.71
C SER A 230 -1.11 6.53 5.93
N CYS A 231 -1.80 7.59 6.37
CA CYS A 231 -1.71 8.91 5.74
C CYS A 231 -0.30 9.51 5.90
N VAL A 232 0.30 9.41 7.08
CA VAL A 232 1.65 9.96 7.34
C VAL A 232 2.71 9.21 6.54
N VAL A 233 2.63 7.88 6.44
CA VAL A 233 3.56 7.09 5.61
C VAL A 233 3.52 7.54 4.16
N LEU A 234 2.33 7.69 3.55
CA LEU A 234 2.19 8.25 2.20
C LEU A 234 2.76 9.68 2.14
N ALA A 235 2.34 10.55 3.05
CA ALA A 235 2.76 11.95 3.09
C ALA A 235 4.24 12.14 3.40
N SER A 236 4.94 11.15 3.93
CA SER A 236 6.37 11.19 4.23
C SER A 236 7.27 10.91 3.02
N VAL A 237 6.72 10.36 1.93
CA VAL A 237 7.50 10.03 0.73
C VAL A 237 6.93 10.61 -0.56
N ALA A 238 5.62 10.88 -0.62
CA ALA A 238 4.97 11.39 -1.83
C ALA A 238 5.42 12.83 -2.17
N PRO A 239 5.41 13.24 -3.45
CA PRO A 239 5.69 14.62 -3.85
C PRO A 239 4.80 15.64 -3.12
N ARG A 240 5.31 16.87 -2.91
CA ARG A 240 4.58 17.97 -2.26
C ARG A 240 3.17 18.17 -2.83
N GLN A 241 3.00 18.02 -4.14
CA GLN A 241 1.74 18.17 -4.85
C GLN A 241 0.69 17.17 -4.35
N VAL A 242 1.09 15.94 -4.01
CA VAL A 242 0.17 14.92 -3.47
C VAL A 242 -0.32 15.32 -2.08
N VAL A 243 0.58 15.84 -1.24
CA VAL A 243 0.30 16.12 0.18
C VAL A 243 -0.45 17.45 0.37
N LEU A 244 -0.02 18.49 -0.33
CA LEU A 244 -0.49 19.86 -0.13
C LEU A 244 -1.37 20.39 -1.28
N GLY A 245 -1.49 19.65 -2.39
CA GLY A 245 -2.27 20.07 -3.55
C GLY A 245 -3.78 20.04 -3.33
N HIS A 246 -4.27 19.31 -2.33
CA HIS A 246 -5.68 19.28 -1.96
C HIS A 246 -5.88 19.79 -0.52
N ARG A 247 -6.40 21.02 -0.38
CA ARG A 247 -6.53 21.74 0.91
C ARG A 247 -7.31 20.95 1.94
N GLU A 248 -8.42 20.33 1.55
CA GLU A 248 -9.28 19.56 2.45
C GLU A 248 -8.57 18.30 2.96
N SER A 249 -7.82 17.60 2.10
CA SER A 249 -7.01 16.45 2.52
C SER A 249 -5.97 16.86 3.56
N PHE A 250 -5.26 17.96 3.32
CA PHE A 250 -4.28 18.47 4.27
C PHE A 250 -4.92 18.83 5.62
N HIS A 251 -6.04 19.55 5.60
CA HIS A 251 -6.74 19.94 6.82
C HIS A 251 -7.25 18.73 7.62
N ARG A 252 -7.83 17.73 6.95
CA ARG A 252 -8.25 16.48 7.58
C ARG A 252 -7.09 15.69 8.17
N LEU A 253 -5.96 15.63 7.47
CA LEU A 253 -4.75 14.98 7.98
C LEU A 253 -4.23 15.67 9.25
N VAL A 254 -4.15 17.00 9.23
CA VAL A 254 -3.78 17.79 10.42
C VAL A 254 -4.74 17.54 11.58
N ARG A 255 -6.05 17.52 11.32
CA ARG A 255 -7.07 17.24 12.35
C ARG A 255 -6.89 15.84 12.94
N LEU A 256 -6.68 14.84 12.10
CA LEU A 256 -6.44 13.46 12.52
C LEU A 256 -5.19 13.34 13.39
N ILE A 257 -4.06 13.91 12.95
CA ILE A 257 -2.81 13.92 13.72
C ILE A 257 -3.02 14.61 15.08
N ARG A 258 -3.70 15.77 15.11
CA ARG A 258 -4.01 16.48 16.35
C ARG A 258 -4.86 15.63 17.30
N GLY A 259 -5.85 14.90 16.78
CA GLY A 259 -6.64 13.96 17.57
C GLY A 259 -5.75 12.90 18.24
N GLN A 260 -4.83 12.32 17.48
CA GLN A 260 -3.92 11.28 17.99
C GLN A 260 -2.86 11.81 18.97
N LEU A 261 -2.41 13.06 18.84
CA LEU A 261 -1.55 13.72 19.82
C LEU A 261 -2.23 13.91 21.19
N ASN A 262 -3.55 14.06 21.19
CA ASN A 262 -4.36 14.22 22.41
C ASN A 262 -4.98 12.89 22.87
N SER A 263 -4.48 11.75 22.39
CA SER A 263 -4.98 10.44 22.81
C SER A 263 -4.66 10.16 24.28
N GLU A 264 -5.59 9.49 24.97
CA GLU A 264 -5.37 8.99 26.34
C GLU A 264 -4.31 7.88 26.41
N HIS A 265 -4.01 7.22 25.28
CA HIS A 265 -3.05 6.15 25.20
C HIS A 265 -1.65 6.67 24.84
N SER A 266 -0.72 6.64 25.79
CA SER A 266 0.67 7.13 25.61
C SER A 266 1.39 6.49 24.42
N GLN A 267 1.10 5.23 24.12
CA GLN A 267 1.64 4.52 22.95
C GLN A 267 1.21 5.15 21.61
N ILE A 268 -0.02 5.65 21.51
CA ILE A 268 -0.53 6.34 20.32
C ILE A 268 0.15 7.70 20.19
N VAL A 269 0.26 8.44 21.29
CA VAL A 269 0.94 9.74 21.32
C VAL A 269 2.40 9.60 20.87
N SER A 270 3.13 8.62 21.41
CA SER A 270 4.52 8.33 21.02
C SER A 270 4.66 8.00 19.53
N LYS A 271 3.81 7.10 18.99
CA LYS A 271 3.78 6.79 17.55
C LYS A 271 3.47 8.02 16.70
N THR A 272 2.58 8.90 17.17
CA THR A 272 2.21 10.13 16.47
C THR A 272 3.39 11.11 16.42
N LEU A 273 4.09 11.29 17.53
CA LEU A 273 5.31 12.11 17.59
C LEU A 273 6.42 11.55 16.70
N GLN A 274 6.65 10.23 16.73
CA GLN A 274 7.62 9.57 15.85
C GLN A 274 7.26 9.79 14.37
N SER A 275 5.98 9.67 14.03
CA SER A 275 5.50 9.86 12.65
C SER A 275 5.64 11.30 12.18
N LEU A 276 5.40 12.27 13.08
CA LEU A 276 5.60 13.69 12.81
C LEU A 276 7.05 14.04 12.55
N SER A 277 8.01 13.36 13.18
CA SER A 277 9.44 13.55 12.89
C SER A 277 9.73 13.40 11.40
N SER A 278 9.15 12.38 10.74
CA SER A 278 9.30 12.15 9.31
C SER A 278 8.72 13.28 8.45
N LEU A 279 7.61 13.90 8.87
CA LEU A 279 7.00 15.04 8.16
C LEU A 279 7.79 16.34 8.37
N PHE A 280 8.30 16.57 9.58
CA PHE A 280 9.08 17.77 9.90
C PHE A 280 10.48 17.73 9.28
N ALA A 281 11.05 16.54 9.08
CA ALA A 281 12.32 16.36 8.38
C ALA A 281 12.25 16.78 6.89
N ARG A 282 11.04 16.82 6.30
CA ARG A 282 10.85 17.17 4.89
C ARG A 282 10.77 18.67 4.65
N ARG A 283 11.85 19.25 4.13
CA ARG A 283 11.96 20.69 3.84
C ARG A 283 10.87 21.25 2.92
N ASP A 284 10.36 20.43 2.01
CA ASP A 284 9.35 20.84 1.04
C ASP A 284 7.94 20.91 1.63
N ILE A 285 7.63 20.26 2.76
CA ILE A 285 6.29 20.27 3.37
C ILE A 285 6.25 20.65 4.86
N ASN A 286 7.40 20.73 5.53
CA ASN A 286 7.45 20.91 6.99
C ASN A 286 6.81 22.22 7.48
N GLY A 287 7.01 23.34 6.78
CA GLY A 287 6.48 24.65 7.17
C GLY A 287 4.96 24.63 7.45
N PRO A 288 4.12 24.19 6.51
CA PRO A 288 2.68 24.00 6.73
C PRO A 288 2.32 23.11 7.92
N PHE A 289 3.00 21.98 8.11
CA PHE A 289 2.74 21.09 9.23
C PHE A 289 3.17 21.70 10.57
N ILE A 290 4.33 22.33 10.65
CA ILE A 290 4.84 23.00 11.86
C ILE A 290 3.91 24.17 12.23
N SER A 291 3.48 24.96 11.26
CA SER A 291 2.52 26.06 11.48
C SER A 291 1.20 25.55 12.09
N SER A 292 0.73 24.39 11.63
CA SER A 292 -0.55 23.83 12.05
C SER A 292 -0.49 23.02 13.35
N LEU A 293 0.61 22.32 13.63
CA LEU A 293 0.74 21.34 14.71
C LEU A 293 1.82 21.67 15.74
N GLY A 294 2.63 22.71 15.52
CA GLY A 294 3.79 23.02 16.37
C GLY A 294 3.40 23.29 17.83
N ARG A 295 2.27 23.98 18.06
CA ARG A 295 1.74 24.19 19.41
C ARG A 295 1.26 22.89 20.06
N ASP A 296 0.56 22.05 19.29
CA ASP A 296 0.07 20.75 19.77
C ASP A 296 1.25 19.86 20.20
N VAL A 297 2.30 19.76 19.37
CA VAL A 297 3.52 19.01 19.68
C VAL A 297 4.24 19.59 20.90
N PHE A 298 4.37 20.91 21.00
CA PHE A 298 5.03 21.56 22.13
C PHE A 298 4.30 21.26 23.45
N ASN A 299 2.96 21.28 23.44
CA ASN A 299 2.16 20.98 24.63
C ASN A 299 2.33 19.53 25.11
N VAL A 300 2.54 18.59 24.19
CA VAL A 300 2.80 17.18 24.53
C VAL A 300 4.23 16.98 25.04
N VAL A 301 5.22 17.62 24.42
CA VAL A 301 6.64 17.41 24.74
C VAL A 301 7.10 18.19 25.97
N ARG A 302 6.61 19.42 26.18
CA ARG A 302 7.06 20.30 27.28
C ARG A 302 7.00 19.61 28.65
N PRO A 303 5.90 18.97 29.08
CA PRO A 303 5.83 18.32 30.39
C PRO A 303 6.82 17.16 30.58
N LEU A 304 7.29 16.55 29.49
CA LEU A 304 8.26 15.46 29.51
C LEU A 304 9.69 15.95 29.70
N VAL A 305 9.97 17.22 29.37
CA VAL A 305 11.32 17.81 29.39
C VAL A 305 11.51 18.80 30.55
N THR A 306 10.44 19.42 31.04
CA THR A 306 10.51 20.51 32.03
C THR A 306 9.91 20.19 33.41
N GLY A 307 9.55 18.94 33.70
CA GLY A 307 8.96 18.56 35.00
C GLY A 307 9.99 18.06 36.01
N ASP A 308 9.71 18.17 37.32
CA ASP A 308 10.61 17.73 38.42
C ASP A 308 10.87 16.20 38.50
N ASP A 309 10.41 15.44 37.50
CA ASP A 309 10.43 13.97 37.46
C ASP A 309 10.76 13.44 36.04
N VAL A 310 11.62 14.13 35.29
CA VAL A 310 12.01 13.76 33.91
C VAL A 310 12.50 12.31 33.81
N LEU A 311 13.22 11.82 34.82
CA LEU A 311 13.83 10.48 34.83
C LEU A 311 12.82 9.34 35.04
N THR A 312 11.67 9.59 35.68
CA THR A 312 10.63 8.58 35.92
C THR A 312 9.60 8.53 34.78
N LYS A 313 9.40 9.63 34.05
CA LYS A 313 8.42 9.74 32.94
C LYS A 313 8.91 9.29 31.57
N VAL A 314 10.22 9.10 31.38
CA VAL A 314 10.85 8.76 30.08
C VAL A 314 11.12 7.25 29.93
N LYS A 315 10.69 6.40 30.88
CA LYS A 315 10.79 4.93 30.78
C LYS A 315 9.64 4.32 30.00
#